data_AF-A0A3D9DR18-F1
#
_entry.id   AF-A0A3D9DR18-F1
#
_cell.length_a   1.000
_cell.length_b   1.000
_cell.length_c   1.000
_cell.angle_alpha   90.00
_cell.angle_beta   90.00
_cell.angle_gamma   90.00
#
_symmetry.space_group_name_H-M   'P 1'
#
loop_
_entity.id
_entity.type
_entity.pdbx_description
1 polymer ?
#
loop_
_entity_poly.entity_id
_entity_poly.type
_entity_poly.pdbx_seq_one_letter_code
_entity_poly.pdbx_strand_id
1 'polypeptide(L)'
;MIYKFFYKMINDETEKMNDDFDSNYLNLINRYLLLLFLIFMFYSVFIITFFGDMLISTFLTVITFFWLFLMALKGKTKRFRNILKSFILFIFVLLTFIVSFFNIYTYKNAGVEYFYFCLLFAVPFFLNYKKDAFAIFLITFMISINFIVVLYFDFDFLPKSRYIEAGDFKTIKLLNILFSVASFLMDIVFITQKDALIHGLISDKKEKDSTIKDLVKTNTELMKHQMLINHLSEENIEEILSLAESNSPMFFEKFQVFFPHFIPGVLKINPNLIHSELYFCALMKLDFDTKKIAQCTNNSIRAVESKKYRIRKKLNISSEININSFLIKI
;
A
#
# COMPACT_ATOMS: atom_id res chain seq x y z
N MET A 1 3.75 26.48 -6.68
CA MET A 1 3.08 25.77 -7.79
C MET A 1 3.87 24.53 -8.19
N ILE A 2 5.16 24.66 -8.46
CA ILE A 2 6.07 23.56 -8.82
C ILE A 2 6.14 22.45 -7.75
N TYR A 3 6.38 22.77 -6.47
CA TYR A 3 6.37 21.76 -5.38
C TYR A 3 5.04 21.03 -5.25
N LYS A 4 3.91 21.74 -5.40
CA LYS A 4 2.56 21.14 -5.35
C LYS A 4 2.30 20.25 -6.59
N PHE A 5 2.86 20.61 -7.73
CA PHE A 5 2.80 19.81 -8.96
C PHE A 5 3.63 18.53 -8.84
N PHE A 6 4.89 18.62 -8.38
CA PHE A 6 5.73 17.45 -8.13
C PHE A 6 5.18 16.55 -7.02
N TYR A 7 4.72 17.14 -5.91
CA TYR A 7 4.08 16.38 -4.84
C TYR A 7 2.81 15.67 -5.33
N LYS A 8 2.00 16.34 -6.14
CA LYS A 8 0.81 15.73 -6.76
C LYS A 8 1.21 14.62 -7.73
N MET A 9 2.21 14.84 -8.58
CA MET A 9 2.68 13.83 -9.54
C MET A 9 3.26 12.59 -8.84
N ILE A 10 4.06 12.77 -7.79
CA ILE A 10 4.59 11.67 -6.97
C ILE A 10 3.44 10.92 -6.29
N ASN A 11 2.48 11.63 -5.70
CA ASN A 11 1.32 10.99 -5.08
C ASN A 11 0.46 10.25 -6.12
N ASP A 12 0.15 10.87 -7.26
CA ASP A 12 -0.63 10.28 -8.34
C ASP A 12 0.06 9.01 -8.89
N GLU A 13 1.39 9.01 -9.03
CA GLU A 13 2.14 7.81 -9.41
C GLU A 13 2.13 6.72 -8.33
N THR A 14 2.28 7.08 -7.05
CA THR A 14 2.20 6.10 -5.95
C THR A 14 0.81 5.53 -5.79
N GLU A 15 -0.24 6.33 -6.01
CA GLU A 15 -1.62 5.85 -6.07
C GLU A 15 -1.80 4.90 -7.26
N LYS A 16 -1.28 5.26 -8.43
CA LYS A 16 -1.33 4.41 -9.63
C LYS A 16 -0.60 3.07 -9.45
N MET A 17 0.58 3.05 -8.82
CA MET A 17 1.30 1.80 -8.49
C MET A 17 0.52 0.92 -7.52
N ASN A 18 -0.05 1.53 -6.47
CA ASN A 18 -0.86 0.79 -5.51
C ASN A 18 -2.15 0.24 -6.16
N ASP A 19 -2.78 1.01 -7.04
CA ASP A 19 -3.96 0.59 -7.77
C ASP A 19 -3.66 -0.54 -8.76
N ASP A 20 -2.48 -0.52 -9.40
CA ASP A 20 -2.04 -1.59 -10.31
C ASP A 20 -1.73 -2.89 -9.55
N PHE A 21 -1.06 -2.80 -8.40
CA PHE A 21 -0.90 -3.96 -7.51
C PHE A 21 -2.24 -4.50 -7.02
N ASP A 22 -3.13 -3.64 -6.52
CA ASP A 22 -4.44 -4.05 -6.01
C ASP A 22 -5.27 -4.72 -7.12
N SER A 23 -5.18 -4.22 -8.35
CA SER A 23 -5.79 -4.84 -9.55
C SER A 23 -5.20 -6.21 -9.86
N ASN A 24 -3.87 -6.33 -9.90
CA ASN A 24 -3.17 -7.58 -10.18
C ASN A 24 -3.39 -8.64 -9.10
N TYR A 25 -3.39 -8.23 -7.83
CA TYR A 25 -3.70 -9.11 -6.70
C TYR A 25 -5.17 -9.55 -6.70
N LEU A 26 -6.11 -8.67 -7.05
CA LEU A 26 -7.52 -9.05 -7.20
C LEU A 26 -7.72 -10.07 -8.33
N ASN A 27 -7.00 -9.91 -9.45
CA ASN A 27 -7.00 -10.91 -10.52
C ASN A 27 -6.46 -12.26 -10.06
N LEU A 28 -5.42 -12.25 -9.21
CA LEU A 28 -4.85 -13.44 -8.59
C LEU A 28 -5.87 -14.15 -7.68
N ILE A 29 -6.59 -13.39 -6.85
CA ILE A 29 -7.68 -13.91 -6.02
C ILE A 29 -8.78 -14.51 -6.89
N ASN A 30 -9.21 -13.84 -7.96
CA ASN A 30 -10.25 -14.37 -8.85
C ASN A 30 -9.83 -15.68 -9.51
N ARG A 31 -8.56 -15.81 -9.92
CA ARG A 31 -8.02 -17.07 -10.44
C ARG A 31 -8.05 -18.18 -9.38
N TYR A 32 -7.74 -17.86 -8.13
CA TYR A 32 -7.84 -18.79 -7.01
C TYR A 32 -9.29 -19.23 -6.76
N LEU A 33 -10.23 -18.29 -6.74
CA LEU A 33 -11.66 -18.56 -6.58
C LEU A 33 -12.23 -19.42 -7.72
N LEU A 34 -11.79 -19.18 -8.96
CA LEU A 34 -12.15 -20.01 -10.10
C LEU A 34 -11.62 -21.45 -9.95
N LEU A 35 -10.41 -21.61 -9.41
CA LEU A 35 -9.85 -22.93 -9.15
C LEU A 35 -10.63 -23.67 -8.06
N LEU A 36 -10.97 -23.00 -6.96
CA LEU A 36 -11.87 -23.55 -5.94
C LEU A 36 -13.22 -23.95 -6.55
N PHE A 37 -13.80 -23.11 -7.39
CA PHE A 37 -15.03 -23.43 -8.11
C PHE A 37 -14.89 -24.75 -8.90
N LEU A 38 -13.83 -24.92 -9.68
CA LEU A 38 -13.60 -26.14 -10.46
C LEU A 38 -13.41 -27.38 -9.59
N ILE A 39 -12.66 -27.26 -8.48
CA ILE A 39 -12.43 -28.38 -7.54
C ILE A 39 -13.74 -28.83 -6.90
N PHE A 40 -14.51 -27.89 -6.33
CA PHE A 40 -15.76 -28.21 -5.66
C PHE A 40 -16.82 -28.73 -6.66
N MET A 41 -16.83 -28.20 -7.89
CA MET A 41 -17.73 -28.67 -8.94
C MET A 41 -17.40 -30.10 -9.35
N PHE A 42 -16.12 -30.40 -9.59
CA PHE A 42 -15.67 -31.74 -9.89
C PHE A 42 -16.04 -32.71 -8.77
N TYR A 43 -15.78 -32.34 -7.51
CA TYR A 43 -16.07 -33.20 -6.36
C TYR A 43 -17.57 -33.43 -6.19
N SER A 44 -18.40 -32.40 -6.40
CA SER A 44 -19.86 -32.54 -6.38
C SER A 44 -20.38 -33.54 -7.42
N VAL A 45 -19.87 -33.46 -8.66
CA VAL A 45 -20.22 -34.38 -9.75
C VAL A 45 -19.71 -35.79 -9.43
N PHE A 46 -18.47 -35.91 -8.95
CA PHE A 46 -17.88 -37.21 -8.62
C PHE A 46 -18.69 -37.94 -7.54
N ILE A 47 -19.07 -37.24 -6.46
CA ILE A 47 -19.81 -37.87 -5.36
C ILE A 47 -21.18 -38.38 -5.83
N ILE A 48 -21.92 -37.60 -6.61
CA ILE A 48 -23.24 -38.03 -7.08
C ILE A 48 -23.16 -39.17 -8.10
N THR A 49 -22.14 -39.19 -8.96
CA THR A 49 -21.99 -40.25 -9.97
C THR A 49 -21.51 -41.58 -9.40
N PHE A 50 -20.59 -41.56 -8.42
CA PHE A 50 -19.97 -42.78 -7.90
C PHE A 50 -20.63 -43.32 -6.63
N PHE A 51 -21.12 -42.45 -5.75
CA PHE A 51 -21.71 -42.86 -4.46
C PHE A 51 -23.21 -42.57 -4.37
N GLY A 52 -23.78 -41.77 -5.27
CA GLY A 52 -25.20 -41.41 -5.25
C GLY A 52 -25.61 -40.52 -4.07
N ASP A 53 -24.66 -39.95 -3.33
CA ASP A 53 -24.95 -39.11 -2.16
C ASP A 53 -25.41 -37.71 -2.60
N MET A 54 -26.73 -37.55 -2.73
CA MET A 54 -27.36 -36.30 -3.16
C MET A 54 -27.14 -35.16 -2.15
N LEU A 55 -27.02 -35.47 -0.85
CA LEU A 55 -26.88 -34.45 0.19
C LEU A 55 -25.50 -33.79 0.10
N ILE A 56 -24.42 -34.58 0.06
CA ILE A 56 -23.06 -34.05 -0.13
C ILE A 56 -22.99 -33.26 -1.44
N SER A 57 -23.49 -33.85 -2.53
CA SER A 57 -23.40 -33.24 -3.86
C SER A 57 -24.09 -31.88 -3.91
N THR A 58 -25.32 -31.77 -3.37
CA THR A 58 -26.06 -30.50 -3.29
C THR A 58 -25.38 -29.47 -2.39
N PHE A 59 -24.78 -29.89 -1.27
CA PHE A 59 -24.04 -28.97 -0.42
C PHE A 59 -22.81 -28.40 -1.14
N LEU A 60 -22.07 -29.26 -1.86
CA LEU A 60 -20.92 -28.84 -2.65
C LEU A 60 -21.32 -27.93 -3.83
N THR A 61 -22.45 -28.17 -4.49
CA THR A 61 -22.93 -27.24 -5.53
C THR A 61 -23.31 -25.88 -4.96
N VAL A 62 -23.89 -25.81 -3.76
CA VAL A 62 -24.13 -24.51 -3.11
C VAL A 62 -22.81 -23.78 -2.86
N ILE A 63 -21.76 -24.49 -2.43
CA ILE A 63 -20.42 -23.91 -2.25
C ILE A 63 -19.82 -23.44 -3.58
N THR A 64 -19.99 -24.17 -4.69
CA THR A 64 -19.48 -23.73 -6.00
C THR A 64 -20.15 -22.43 -6.44
N PHE A 65 -21.47 -22.32 -6.29
CA PHE A 65 -22.19 -21.09 -6.60
C PHE A 65 -21.78 -19.93 -5.70
N PHE A 66 -21.44 -20.19 -4.44
CA PHE A 66 -20.88 -19.19 -3.55
C PHE A 66 -19.56 -18.61 -4.09
N TRP A 67 -18.65 -19.45 -4.61
CA TRP A 67 -17.41 -18.96 -5.23
C TRP A 67 -17.66 -18.11 -6.48
N LEU A 68 -18.63 -18.49 -7.32
CA LEU A 68 -19.06 -17.67 -8.46
C LEU A 68 -19.62 -16.31 -8.02
N PHE A 69 -20.43 -16.31 -6.97
CA PHE A 69 -20.96 -15.08 -6.39
C PHE A 69 -19.84 -14.14 -5.91
N LEU A 70 -18.80 -14.67 -5.27
CA LEU A 70 -17.65 -13.86 -4.84
C LEU A 70 -16.89 -13.23 -6.00
N MET A 71 -16.70 -13.96 -7.10
CA MET A 71 -16.10 -13.41 -8.32
C MET A 71 -16.98 -12.30 -8.94
N ALA A 72 -18.31 -12.41 -8.82
CA ALA A 72 -19.27 -11.45 -9.37
C ALA A 72 -19.36 -10.13 -8.59
N LEU A 73 -18.93 -10.08 -7.31
CA LEU A 73 -18.92 -8.86 -6.47
C LEU A 73 -17.90 -7.78 -6.92
N LYS A 74 -17.36 -7.88 -8.14
CA LYS A 74 -16.37 -6.98 -8.72
C LYS A 74 -16.83 -5.52 -8.67
N GLY A 75 -15.95 -4.65 -8.13
CA GLY A 75 -15.85 -3.29 -8.64
C GLY A 75 -16.40 -2.13 -7.81
N LYS A 76 -16.72 -2.26 -6.51
CA LYS A 76 -17.06 -1.08 -5.70
C LYS A 76 -16.13 -0.86 -4.50
N THR A 77 -15.11 -0.05 -4.79
CA THR A 77 -14.53 0.96 -3.89
C THR A 77 -13.45 0.47 -2.90
N LYS A 78 -12.47 1.35 -2.63
CA LYS A 78 -11.45 1.32 -1.54
C LYS A 78 -11.99 0.83 -0.18
N ARG A 79 -13.32 0.95 0.04
CA ARG A 79 -14.09 0.46 1.21
C ARG A 79 -14.17 -1.06 1.31
N PHE A 80 -14.20 -1.76 0.16
CA PHE A 80 -14.20 -3.22 0.08
C PHE A 80 -12.93 -3.81 0.69
N ARG A 81 -11.78 -3.10 0.64
CA ARG A 81 -10.48 -3.57 1.17
C ARG A 81 -10.49 -3.87 2.68
N ASN A 82 -11.13 -3.02 3.49
CA ASN A 82 -11.22 -3.27 4.94
C ASN A 82 -12.25 -4.37 5.27
N ILE A 83 -13.32 -4.45 4.49
CA ILE A 83 -14.35 -5.49 4.62
C ILE A 83 -13.80 -6.85 4.17
N LEU A 84 -12.96 -6.87 3.14
CA LEU A 84 -12.39 -8.08 2.54
C LEU A 84 -11.60 -8.90 3.56
N LYS A 85 -10.82 -8.27 4.45
CA LYS A 85 -10.07 -9.00 5.48
C LYS A 85 -10.98 -9.72 6.47
N SER A 86 -12.02 -9.03 6.96
CA SER A 86 -13.00 -9.63 7.87
C SER A 86 -13.79 -10.73 7.17
N PHE A 87 -14.09 -10.52 5.89
CA PHE A 87 -14.78 -11.49 5.06
C PHE A 87 -13.95 -12.74 4.79
N ILE A 88 -12.65 -12.58 4.49
CA ILE A 88 -11.68 -13.68 4.37
C ILE A 88 -11.64 -14.49 5.67
N LEU A 89 -11.53 -13.82 6.82
CA LEU A 89 -11.52 -14.49 8.12
C LEU A 89 -12.80 -15.31 8.34
N PHE A 90 -13.96 -14.73 8.04
CA PHE A 90 -15.23 -15.44 8.08
C PHE A 90 -15.27 -16.65 7.15
N ILE A 91 -14.76 -16.54 5.92
CA ILE A 91 -14.68 -17.66 4.96
C ILE A 91 -13.81 -18.80 5.53
N PHE A 92 -12.65 -18.49 6.11
CA PHE A 92 -11.79 -19.52 6.70
C PHE A 92 -12.48 -20.25 7.85
N VAL A 93 -13.18 -19.53 8.72
CA VAL A 93 -13.97 -20.13 9.79
C VAL A 93 -15.07 -21.03 9.22
N LEU A 94 -15.83 -20.53 8.23
CA LEU A 94 -16.89 -21.28 7.56
C LEU A 94 -16.35 -22.57 6.92
N LEU A 95 -15.24 -22.47 6.18
CA LEU A 95 -14.57 -23.62 5.56
C LEU A 95 -14.09 -24.64 6.60
N THR A 96 -13.58 -24.17 7.74
CA THR A 96 -13.16 -25.06 8.83
C THR A 96 -14.33 -25.91 9.33
N PHE A 97 -15.49 -25.29 9.57
CA PHE A 97 -16.70 -26.00 9.97
C PHE A 97 -17.24 -26.92 8.88
N ILE A 98 -17.11 -26.54 7.60
CA ILE A 98 -17.48 -27.38 6.47
C ILE A 98 -16.62 -28.65 6.44
N VAL A 99 -15.30 -28.52 6.60
CA VAL A 99 -14.38 -29.68 6.66
C VAL A 99 -14.73 -30.56 7.87
N SER A 100 -15.04 -29.97 9.02
CA SER A 100 -15.51 -30.71 10.21
C SER A 100 -16.77 -31.52 9.92
N PHE A 101 -17.78 -30.88 9.33
CA PHE A 101 -19.06 -31.50 8.98
C PHE A 101 -18.85 -32.69 8.04
N PHE A 102 -18.08 -32.49 6.96
CA PHE A 102 -17.79 -33.57 6.01
C PHE A 102 -17.03 -34.72 6.65
N ASN A 103 -16.03 -34.44 7.50
CA ASN A 103 -15.30 -35.49 8.19
C ASN A 103 -16.20 -36.37 9.08
N ILE A 104 -17.16 -35.74 9.75
CA ILE A 104 -18.13 -36.45 10.59
C ILE A 104 -19.11 -37.24 9.72
N TYR A 105 -19.59 -36.65 8.63
CA TYR A 105 -20.56 -37.25 7.72
C TYR A 105 -19.99 -38.46 6.94
N THR A 106 -18.76 -38.39 6.45
CA THR A 106 -18.10 -39.46 5.67
C THR A 106 -17.31 -40.47 6.52
N TYR A 107 -17.45 -40.43 7.85
CA TYR A 107 -16.65 -41.21 8.81
C TYR A 107 -15.15 -40.85 8.84
N LYS A 108 -14.50 -41.10 9.98
CA LYS A 108 -13.07 -40.77 10.24
C LYS A 108 -12.07 -41.42 9.27
N ASN A 109 -12.45 -42.48 8.55
CA ASN A 109 -11.54 -43.21 7.66
C ASN A 109 -11.48 -42.64 6.23
N ALA A 110 -12.34 -41.68 5.90
CA ALA A 110 -12.42 -41.11 4.55
C ALA A 110 -11.29 -40.12 4.22
N GLY A 111 -10.46 -39.70 5.18
CA GLY A 111 -9.33 -38.80 4.91
C GLY A 111 -9.72 -37.34 4.66
N VAL A 112 -10.90 -36.89 5.14
CA VAL A 112 -11.31 -35.49 4.98
C VAL A 112 -10.46 -34.56 5.84
N GLU A 113 -9.86 -35.08 6.91
CA GLU A 113 -8.97 -34.36 7.81
C GLU A 113 -7.74 -33.75 7.10
N TYR A 114 -7.35 -34.27 5.92
CA TYR A 114 -6.23 -33.71 5.16
C TYR A 114 -6.49 -32.29 4.63
N PHE A 115 -7.76 -31.91 4.44
CA PHE A 115 -8.11 -30.56 3.98
C PHE A 115 -7.88 -29.47 5.02
N TYR A 116 -7.73 -29.80 6.31
CA TYR A 116 -7.29 -28.82 7.31
C TYR A 116 -5.89 -28.29 7.02
N PHE A 117 -5.00 -29.12 6.48
CA PHE A 117 -3.67 -28.68 6.06
C PHE A 117 -3.76 -27.74 4.87
N CYS A 118 -4.63 -28.01 3.89
CA CYS A 118 -4.88 -27.09 2.77
C CYS A 118 -5.38 -25.73 3.28
N LEU A 119 -6.31 -25.70 4.23
CA LEU A 119 -6.79 -24.45 4.83
C LEU A 119 -5.64 -23.69 5.51
N LEU A 120 -4.79 -24.36 6.28
CA LEU A 120 -3.62 -23.73 6.91
C LEU A 120 -2.65 -23.14 5.88
N PHE A 121 -2.38 -23.87 4.80
CA PHE A 121 -1.47 -23.44 3.74
C PHE A 121 -2.04 -22.36 2.82
N ALA A 122 -3.36 -22.18 2.77
CA ALA A 122 -4.00 -21.09 2.02
C ALA A 122 -3.92 -19.74 2.77
N VAL A 123 -3.82 -19.73 4.10
CA VAL A 123 -3.75 -18.49 4.92
C VAL A 123 -2.71 -17.47 4.42
N PRO A 124 -1.46 -17.86 4.10
CA PRO A 124 -0.40 -16.93 3.67
C PRO A 124 -0.69 -16.24 2.33
N PHE A 125 -1.54 -16.83 1.50
CA PHE A 125 -1.95 -16.22 0.23
C PHE A 125 -2.88 -15.02 0.45
N PHE A 126 -3.81 -15.15 1.40
CA PHE A 126 -4.84 -14.13 1.66
C PHE A 126 -4.43 -13.08 2.69
N LEU A 127 -3.54 -13.43 3.64
CA LEU A 127 -3.13 -12.53 4.72
C LEU A 127 -1.65 -12.18 4.64
N ASN A 128 -1.31 -10.95 5.03
CA ASN A 128 0.08 -10.48 5.04
C ASN A 128 0.72 -10.73 6.40
N TYR A 129 1.73 -11.58 6.48
CA TYR A 129 2.44 -11.92 7.72
C TYR A 129 2.91 -10.73 8.55
N LYS A 130 3.38 -9.65 7.92
CA LYS A 130 3.91 -8.49 8.64
C LYS A 130 2.81 -7.58 9.19
N LYS A 131 1.65 -7.52 8.53
CA LYS A 131 0.55 -6.60 8.89
C LYS A 131 -0.56 -7.28 9.68
N ASP A 132 -0.81 -8.55 9.42
CA ASP A 132 -2.01 -9.29 9.85
C ASP A 132 -1.68 -10.45 10.79
N ALA A 133 -0.54 -10.38 11.50
CA ALA A 133 -0.02 -11.47 12.35
C ALA A 133 -1.05 -11.99 13.37
N PHE A 134 -1.82 -11.09 14.01
CA PHE A 134 -2.86 -11.47 14.97
C PHE A 134 -4.00 -12.26 14.32
N ALA A 135 -4.47 -11.83 13.14
CA ALA A 135 -5.53 -12.52 12.42
C ALA A 135 -5.07 -13.91 11.93
N ILE A 136 -3.83 -14.01 11.45
CA ILE A 136 -3.21 -15.29 11.08
C ILE A 136 -3.16 -16.23 12.29
N PHE A 137 -2.66 -15.75 13.42
CA PHE A 137 -2.62 -16.53 14.66
C PHE A 137 -4.02 -17.04 15.06
N LEU A 138 -5.02 -16.16 15.03
CA LEU A 138 -6.40 -16.51 15.40
C LEU A 138 -7.00 -17.57 14.47
N ILE A 139 -6.83 -17.43 13.15
CA ILE A 139 -7.31 -18.41 12.17
C ILE A 139 -6.60 -19.76 12.35
N THR A 140 -5.26 -19.74 12.42
CA THR A 140 -4.46 -20.96 12.62
C THR A 140 -4.88 -21.67 13.90
N PHE A 141 -5.03 -20.94 15.00
CA PHE A 141 -5.48 -21.49 16.27
C PHE A 141 -6.88 -22.11 16.19
N MET A 142 -7.83 -21.43 15.53
CA MET A 142 -9.18 -21.95 15.30
C MET A 142 -9.19 -23.22 14.45
N ILE A 143 -8.42 -23.26 13.37
CA ILE A 143 -8.26 -24.43 12.51
C ILE A 143 -7.65 -25.59 13.30
N SER A 144 -6.57 -25.33 14.05
CA SER A 144 -5.89 -26.35 14.86
C SER A 144 -6.79 -26.91 15.97
N ILE A 145 -7.56 -26.06 16.66
CA ILE A 145 -8.52 -26.53 17.66
C ILE A 145 -9.59 -27.40 17.01
N ASN A 146 -10.19 -26.97 15.89
CA ASN A 146 -11.20 -27.77 15.21
C ASN A 146 -10.66 -29.13 14.76
N PHE A 147 -9.45 -29.14 14.19
CA PHE A 147 -8.76 -30.36 13.81
C PHE A 147 -8.58 -31.32 15.00
N ILE A 148 -8.08 -30.81 16.13
CA ILE A 148 -7.92 -31.62 17.36
C ILE A 148 -9.27 -32.14 17.85
N VAL A 149 -10.29 -31.27 17.92
CA VAL A 149 -11.63 -31.63 18.36
C VAL A 149 -12.21 -32.76 17.49
N VAL A 150 -12.07 -32.65 16.17
CA VAL A 150 -12.57 -33.66 15.21
C VAL A 150 -11.79 -34.98 15.29
N LEU A 151 -10.50 -34.95 15.63
CA LEU A 151 -9.71 -36.18 15.81
C LEU A 151 -10.12 -36.95 17.07
N TYR A 152 -10.27 -36.26 18.21
CA TYR A 152 -10.44 -36.90 19.51
C TYR A 152 -11.90 -37.14 19.91
N PHE A 153 -12.84 -36.31 19.48
CA PHE A 153 -14.25 -36.47 19.82
C PHE A 153 -14.98 -37.27 18.74
N ASP A 154 -15.85 -38.18 19.17
CA ASP A 154 -16.79 -38.89 18.30
C ASP A 154 -18.13 -38.17 18.30
N PHE A 155 -18.50 -37.63 17.14
CA PHE A 155 -19.70 -36.81 16.95
C PHE A 155 -20.90 -37.67 16.56
N ASP A 156 -21.24 -38.65 17.40
CA ASP A 156 -22.29 -39.64 17.10
C ASP A 156 -23.70 -39.05 17.01
N PHE A 157 -23.90 -37.82 17.51
CA PHE A 157 -25.18 -37.11 17.39
C PHE A 157 -25.45 -36.55 15.98
N LEU A 158 -24.44 -36.48 15.11
CA LEU A 158 -24.58 -35.97 13.74
C LEU A 158 -24.84 -37.11 12.75
N PRO A 159 -25.60 -36.84 11.66
CA PRO A 159 -25.91 -37.85 10.67
C PRO A 159 -24.64 -38.30 9.93
N LYS A 160 -24.49 -39.62 9.80
CA LYS A 160 -23.44 -40.26 9.00
C LYS A 160 -24.03 -40.71 7.66
N SER A 161 -23.21 -40.72 6.61
CA SER A 161 -23.66 -41.16 5.28
C SER A 161 -24.15 -42.60 5.34
N ARG A 162 -25.30 -42.84 4.68
CA ARG A 162 -25.86 -44.17 4.45
C ARG A 162 -25.45 -44.76 3.11
N TYR A 163 -24.79 -43.96 2.28
CA TYR A 163 -24.47 -44.29 0.88
C TYR A 163 -23.04 -44.81 0.71
N ILE A 164 -22.15 -44.54 1.68
CA ILE A 164 -20.75 -44.93 1.62
C ILE A 164 -20.59 -46.32 2.27
N GLU A 165 -20.21 -47.31 1.47
CA GLU A 165 -19.95 -48.66 1.96
C GLU A 165 -18.51 -48.83 2.48
N ALA A 166 -18.25 -49.91 3.22
CA ALA A 166 -16.92 -50.17 3.79
C ALA A 166 -15.80 -50.31 2.73
N GLY A 167 -16.15 -50.77 1.53
CA GLY A 167 -15.22 -50.87 0.40
C GLY A 167 -14.83 -49.51 -0.20
N ASP A 168 -15.68 -48.51 -0.06
CA ASP A 168 -15.51 -47.19 -0.70
C ASP A 168 -14.51 -46.30 0.03
N PHE A 169 -14.31 -46.50 1.33
CA PHE A 169 -13.43 -45.66 2.14
C PHE A 169 -12.01 -45.61 1.60
N LYS A 170 -11.49 -46.70 1.03
CA LYS A 170 -10.14 -46.71 0.44
C LYS A 170 -10.06 -45.78 -0.78
N THR A 171 -11.07 -45.82 -1.64
CA THR A 171 -11.17 -44.99 -2.84
C THR A 171 -11.35 -43.53 -2.47
N ILE A 172 -12.28 -43.23 -1.55
CA ILE A 172 -12.54 -41.86 -1.05
C ILE A 172 -11.28 -41.29 -0.38
N LYS A 173 -10.60 -42.08 0.46
CA LYS A 173 -9.37 -41.65 1.12
C LYS A 173 -8.26 -41.32 0.12
N LEU A 174 -8.05 -42.17 -0.88
CA LEU A 174 -7.05 -41.94 -1.92
C LEU A 174 -7.37 -40.66 -2.71
N LEU A 175 -8.65 -40.46 -3.04
CA LEU A 175 -9.12 -39.25 -3.72
C LEU A 175 -8.90 -37.99 -2.87
N ASN A 176 -9.23 -38.03 -1.59
CA ASN A 176 -9.05 -36.90 -0.66
C ASN A 176 -7.58 -36.56 -0.45
N ILE A 177 -6.70 -37.56 -0.35
CA ILE A 177 -5.25 -37.35 -0.32
C ILE A 177 -4.79 -36.68 -1.61
N LEU A 178 -5.21 -37.20 -2.77
CA LEU A 178 -4.83 -36.64 -4.07
C LEU A 178 -5.26 -35.18 -4.21
N PHE A 179 -6.50 -34.85 -3.84
CA PHE A 179 -7.00 -33.47 -3.87
C PHE A 179 -6.30 -32.57 -2.86
N SER A 180 -6.02 -33.08 -1.66
CA SER A 180 -5.32 -32.29 -0.63
C SER A 180 -3.90 -31.92 -1.08
N VAL A 181 -3.18 -32.88 -1.68
CA VAL A 181 -1.86 -32.64 -2.27
C VAL A 181 -1.95 -31.67 -3.45
N ALA A 182 -2.91 -31.85 -4.35
CA ALA A 182 -3.11 -30.94 -5.48
C ALA A 182 -3.41 -29.51 -5.00
N SER A 183 -4.29 -29.35 -4.02
CA SER A 183 -4.65 -28.04 -3.45
C SER A 183 -3.45 -27.39 -2.78
N PHE A 184 -2.66 -28.16 -2.03
CA PHE A 184 -1.42 -27.68 -1.40
C PHE A 184 -0.40 -27.15 -2.44
N LEU A 185 -0.19 -27.89 -3.54
CA LEU A 185 0.69 -27.44 -4.61
C LEU A 185 0.17 -26.16 -5.27
N MET A 186 -1.15 -26.05 -5.47
CA MET A 186 -1.77 -24.83 -5.99
C MET A 186 -1.58 -23.65 -5.03
N ASP A 187 -1.75 -23.85 -3.73
CA ASP A 187 -1.51 -22.79 -2.73
C ASP A 187 -0.07 -22.26 -2.83
N ILE A 188 0.93 -23.14 -2.98
CA ILE A 188 2.33 -22.73 -3.19
C ILE A 188 2.48 -21.88 -4.46
N VAL A 189 1.88 -22.29 -5.58
CA VAL A 189 1.94 -21.54 -6.85
C VAL A 189 1.33 -20.14 -6.69
N PHE A 190 0.20 -20.03 -6.00
CA PHE A 190 -0.45 -18.73 -5.78
C PHE A 190 0.31 -17.85 -4.79
N ILE A 191 0.91 -18.43 -3.74
CA ILE A 191 1.77 -17.71 -2.80
C ILE A 191 3.00 -17.16 -3.53
N THR A 192 3.67 -17.96 -4.35
CA THR A 192 4.85 -17.51 -5.12
C THR A 192 4.51 -16.42 -6.12
N GLN A 193 3.36 -16.50 -6.80
CA GLN A 193 2.88 -15.42 -7.69
C GLN A 193 2.60 -14.12 -6.91
N LYS A 194 1.99 -14.22 -5.73
CA LYS A 194 1.76 -13.06 -4.85
C LYS A 194 3.08 -12.46 -4.38
N ASP A 195 4.05 -13.28 -3.98
CA ASP A 195 5.34 -12.82 -3.51
C ASP A 195 6.15 -12.15 -4.63
N ALA A 196 6.05 -12.64 -5.86
CA ALA A 196 6.63 -11.98 -7.04
C ALA A 196 6.04 -10.57 -7.26
N LEU A 197 4.72 -10.40 -7.11
CA LEU A 197 4.07 -9.07 -7.18
C LEU A 197 4.59 -8.13 -6.08
N ILE A 198 4.73 -8.64 -4.85
CA ILE A 198 5.25 -7.86 -3.71
C ILE A 198 6.72 -7.46 -3.94
N HIS A 199 7.54 -8.38 -4.45
CA HIS A 199 8.95 -8.12 -4.75
C HIS A 199 9.12 -7.08 -5.86
N GLY A 200 8.30 -7.13 -6.92
CA GLY A 200 8.26 -6.12 -7.97
C GLY A 200 8.03 -4.72 -7.38
N LEU A 201 6.99 -4.57 -6.55
CA LEU A 201 6.72 -3.30 -5.86
C LEU A 201 7.87 -2.79 -4.98
N ILE A 202 8.55 -3.69 -4.25
CA ILE A 202 9.68 -3.33 -3.40
C ILE A 202 10.85 -2.85 -4.26
N SER A 203 11.10 -3.51 -5.39
CA SER A 203 12.15 -3.14 -6.34
C SER A 203 11.88 -1.76 -6.94
N ASP A 204 10.67 -1.54 -7.47
CA ASP A 204 10.27 -0.27 -8.07
C ASP A 204 10.38 0.89 -7.06
N LYS A 205 9.97 0.64 -5.81
CA LYS A 205 10.11 1.62 -4.74
C LYS A 205 11.57 1.95 -4.45
N LYS A 206 12.45 0.94 -4.40
CA LYS A 206 13.88 1.12 -4.14
C LYS A 206 14.57 1.88 -5.27
N GLU A 207 14.21 1.61 -6.52
CA GLU A 207 14.71 2.34 -7.68
C GLU A 207 14.31 3.83 -7.58
N LYS A 208 13.04 4.12 -7.31
CA LYS A 208 12.58 5.51 -7.11
C LYS A 208 13.30 6.22 -5.95
N ASP A 209 13.48 5.54 -4.82
CA ASP A 209 14.22 6.10 -3.68
C ASP A 209 15.68 6.43 -4.05
N SER A 210 16.31 5.62 -4.92
CA SER A 210 17.65 5.88 -5.44
C SER A 210 17.68 7.08 -6.38
N THR A 211 16.71 7.21 -7.30
CA THR A 211 16.58 8.37 -8.20
C THR A 211 16.38 9.66 -7.41
N ILE A 212 15.55 9.63 -6.36
CA ILE A 212 15.34 10.79 -5.47
C ILE A 212 16.65 11.18 -4.79
N LYS A 213 17.42 10.20 -4.31
CA LYS A 213 18.72 10.46 -3.67
C LYS A 213 19.71 11.13 -4.63
N ASP A 214 19.77 10.67 -5.88
CA ASP A 214 20.65 11.24 -6.90
C ASP A 214 20.22 12.66 -7.28
N LEU A 215 18.92 12.91 -7.47
CA LEU A 215 18.37 14.24 -7.74
C LEU A 215 18.66 15.23 -6.61
N VAL A 216 18.57 14.79 -5.35
CA VAL A 216 18.94 15.62 -4.19
C VAL A 216 20.41 15.97 -4.24
N LYS A 217 21.29 15.00 -4.54
CA LYS A 217 22.73 15.25 -4.68
C LYS A 217 23.03 16.27 -5.79
N THR A 218 22.46 16.09 -6.99
CA THR A 218 22.65 17.05 -8.09
C THR A 218 22.16 18.44 -7.73
N ASN A 219 21.01 18.57 -7.07
CA ASN A 219 20.52 19.87 -6.60
C ASN A 219 21.48 20.52 -5.59
N THR A 220 22.07 19.75 -4.67
CA THR A 220 23.05 20.29 -3.73
C THR A 220 24.33 20.77 -4.42
N GLU A 221 24.80 20.05 -5.44
CA GLU A 221 25.97 20.44 -6.24
C GLU A 221 25.70 21.71 -7.06
N LEU A 222 24.53 21.81 -7.68
CA LEU A 222 24.10 23.02 -8.39
C LEU A 222 24.01 24.22 -7.45
N MET A 223 23.52 24.02 -6.22
CA MET A 223 23.48 25.06 -5.20
C MET A 223 24.90 25.55 -4.87
N LYS A 224 25.86 24.63 -4.68
CA LYS A 224 27.28 24.96 -4.48
C LYS A 224 27.90 25.70 -5.67
N HIS A 225 27.62 25.28 -6.90
CA HIS A 225 28.09 25.99 -8.08
C HIS A 225 27.53 27.40 -8.18
N GLN A 226 26.25 27.59 -7.84
CA GLN A 226 25.63 28.90 -7.80
C GLN A 226 26.21 29.79 -6.69
N MET A 227 26.67 29.20 -5.58
CA MET A 227 27.40 29.90 -4.52
C MET A 227 28.77 30.40 -5.00
N LEU A 228 29.53 29.56 -5.72
CA LEU A 228 30.84 29.91 -6.28
C LEU A 228 30.76 31.06 -7.30
N ILE A 229 29.72 31.06 -8.16
CA ILE A 229 29.51 32.11 -9.18
C ILE A 229 29.29 33.50 -8.56
N ASN A 230 28.77 33.57 -7.32
CA ASN A 230 28.50 34.84 -6.63
C ASN A 230 29.69 35.36 -5.77
N HIS A 231 30.88 34.76 -5.84
CA HIS A 231 32.06 35.13 -5.01
C HIS A 231 31.80 35.08 -3.49
N LEU A 232 30.93 34.19 -3.03
CA LEU A 232 30.66 33.97 -1.61
C LEU A 232 31.45 32.75 -1.13
N SER A 233 32.36 32.92 -0.15
CA SER A 233 33.00 31.79 0.55
C SER A 233 31.97 31.02 1.39
N GLU A 234 32.22 29.74 1.68
CA GLU A 234 31.32 28.92 2.53
C GLU A 234 31.06 29.59 3.89
N GLU A 235 32.08 30.20 4.50
CA GLU A 235 31.97 30.95 5.76
C GLU A 235 31.00 32.15 5.65
N ASN A 236 31.07 32.90 4.55
CA ASN A 236 30.20 34.06 4.34
C ASN A 236 28.73 33.65 4.21
N ILE A 237 28.45 32.47 3.67
CA ILE A 237 27.09 31.95 3.50
C ILE A 237 26.54 31.45 4.83
N GLU A 238 27.34 30.71 5.60
CA GLU A 238 26.96 30.27 6.94
C GLU A 238 26.71 31.47 7.87
N GLU A 239 27.51 32.53 7.74
CA GLU A 239 27.29 33.81 8.42
C GLU A 239 25.94 34.43 8.01
N ILE A 240 25.63 34.58 6.72
CA ILE A 240 24.35 35.16 6.27
C ILE A 240 23.15 34.31 6.72
N LEU A 241 23.25 32.99 6.59
CA LEU A 241 22.15 32.07 6.94
C LEU A 241 21.87 32.10 8.44
N SER A 242 22.92 32.08 9.28
CA SER A 242 22.77 32.18 10.73
C SER A 242 22.21 33.54 11.16
N LEU A 243 22.62 34.64 10.51
CA LEU A 243 22.04 35.97 10.73
C LEU A 243 20.55 36.03 10.32
N ALA A 244 20.18 35.35 9.23
CA ALA A 244 18.78 35.26 8.79
C ALA A 244 17.93 34.44 9.76
N GLU A 245 18.43 33.29 10.20
CA GLU A 245 17.73 32.38 11.10
C GLU A 245 17.54 32.96 12.50
N SER A 246 18.50 33.74 12.99
CA SER A 246 18.43 34.46 14.27
C SER A 246 17.66 35.77 14.22
N ASN A 247 17.10 36.16 13.07
CA ASN A 247 16.43 37.44 12.84
C ASN A 247 17.32 38.66 13.21
N SER A 248 18.63 38.55 12.99
CA SER A 248 19.58 39.57 13.39
C SER A 248 19.35 40.88 12.61
N PRO A 249 19.42 42.06 13.26
CA PRO A 249 19.31 43.34 12.56
C PRO A 249 20.41 43.53 11.51
N MET A 250 21.55 42.85 11.68
CA MET A 250 22.70 42.93 10.77
C MET A 250 22.51 42.14 9.47
N PHE A 251 21.52 41.25 9.41
CA PHE A 251 21.26 40.40 8.25
C PHE A 251 21.14 41.20 6.95
N PHE A 252 20.34 42.28 6.96
CA PHE A 252 20.02 43.00 5.73
C PHE A 252 21.20 43.83 5.20
N GLU A 253 22.04 44.35 6.09
CA GLU A 253 23.27 45.06 5.72
C GLU A 253 24.30 44.10 5.12
N LYS A 254 24.58 42.98 5.82
CA LYS A 254 25.47 41.92 5.33
C LYS A 254 24.98 41.35 4.00
N PHE A 255 23.68 41.06 3.88
CA PHE A 255 23.09 40.57 2.64
C PHE A 255 23.37 41.51 1.46
N GLN A 256 23.31 42.83 1.64
CA GLN A 256 23.60 43.79 0.57
C GLN A 256 25.07 43.79 0.15
N VAL A 257 25.99 43.56 1.09
CA VAL A 257 27.43 43.39 0.76
C VAL A 257 27.64 42.16 -0.10
N PHE A 258 26.94 41.07 0.21
CA PHE A 258 27.05 39.79 -0.47
C PHE A 258 26.26 39.69 -1.79
N PHE A 259 25.19 40.48 -1.92
CA PHE A 259 24.35 40.55 -3.11
C PHE A 259 24.16 42.01 -3.57
N PRO A 260 25.24 42.70 -3.99
CA PRO A 260 25.22 44.15 -4.24
C PRO A 260 24.29 44.55 -5.40
N HIS A 261 24.04 43.63 -6.34
CA HIS A 261 23.17 43.89 -7.49
C HIS A 261 21.70 43.52 -7.26
N PHE A 262 21.39 42.76 -6.21
CA PHE A 262 20.04 42.23 -6.01
C PHE A 262 19.03 43.34 -5.67
N ILE A 263 19.32 44.16 -4.65
CA ILE A 263 18.42 45.25 -4.24
C ILE A 263 18.23 46.27 -5.38
N PRO A 264 19.29 46.74 -6.08
CA PRO A 264 19.12 47.53 -7.29
C PRO A 264 18.28 46.84 -8.37
N GLY A 265 18.48 45.53 -8.59
CA GLY A 265 17.71 44.75 -9.56
C GLY A 265 16.22 44.68 -9.24
N VAL A 266 15.88 44.47 -7.97
CA VAL A 266 14.49 44.45 -7.47
C VAL A 266 13.86 45.85 -7.58
N LEU A 267 14.58 46.91 -7.19
CA LEU A 267 14.10 48.28 -7.27
C LEU A 267 13.95 48.80 -8.71
N LYS A 268 14.73 48.28 -9.66
CA LYS A 268 14.53 48.54 -11.10
C LYS A 268 13.16 48.05 -11.60
N ILE A 269 12.63 46.97 -11.03
CA ILE A 269 11.30 46.44 -11.38
C ILE A 269 10.21 47.28 -10.73
N ASN A 270 10.36 47.59 -9.44
CA ASN A 270 9.43 48.48 -8.73
C ASN A 270 10.17 49.34 -7.69
N PRO A 271 10.30 50.66 -7.91
CA PRO A 271 11.00 51.55 -6.99
C PRO A 271 10.21 51.84 -5.70
N ASN A 272 8.91 51.49 -5.64
CA ASN A 272 8.03 51.78 -4.50
C ASN A 272 8.03 50.66 -3.44
N LEU A 273 9.03 49.76 -3.46
CA LEU A 273 9.19 48.72 -2.45
C LEU A 273 9.79 49.31 -1.17
N ILE A 274 9.16 49.02 -0.04
CA ILE A 274 9.57 49.53 1.26
C ILE A 274 10.63 48.59 1.86
N HIS A 275 11.47 49.07 2.78
CA HIS A 275 12.49 48.28 3.47
C HIS A 275 12.00 46.90 3.96
N SER A 276 10.83 46.85 4.61
CA SER A 276 10.28 45.58 5.12
C SER A 276 9.86 44.58 4.03
N GLU A 277 9.68 45.03 2.79
CA GLU A 277 9.40 44.21 1.62
C GLU A 277 10.70 43.73 0.98
N LEU A 278 11.69 44.63 0.86
CA LEU A 278 13.05 44.29 0.41
C LEU A 278 13.70 43.24 1.33
N TYR A 279 13.50 43.34 2.64
CA TYR A 279 13.94 42.33 3.61
C TYR A 279 13.35 40.94 3.31
N PHE A 280 12.05 40.88 3.00
CA PHE A 280 11.40 39.62 2.62
C PHE A 280 11.88 39.12 1.25
N CYS A 281 12.20 40.01 0.31
CA CYS A 281 12.84 39.65 -0.96
C CYS A 281 14.21 39.03 -0.74
N ALA A 282 15.01 39.56 0.19
CA ALA A 282 16.30 38.99 0.56
C ALA A 282 16.17 37.57 1.14
N LEU A 283 15.22 37.34 2.05
CA LEU A 283 14.94 35.98 2.57
C LEU A 283 14.49 35.02 1.46
N MET A 284 13.68 35.49 0.51
CA MET A 284 13.26 34.67 -0.64
C MET A 284 14.39 34.42 -1.65
N LYS A 285 15.37 35.32 -1.76
CA LYS A 285 16.58 35.16 -2.58
C LYS A 285 17.49 34.06 -2.03
N LEU A 286 17.51 33.88 -0.71
CA LEU A 286 18.16 32.76 -0.03
C LEU A 286 17.32 31.45 -0.06
N ASP A 287 16.27 31.43 -0.88
CA ASP A 287 15.31 30.35 -1.06
C ASP A 287 14.59 29.88 0.23
N PHE A 288 14.37 30.79 1.19
CA PHE A 288 13.58 30.41 2.37
C PHE A 288 12.12 30.21 1.97
N ASP A 289 11.55 29.07 2.38
CA ASP A 289 10.15 28.77 2.18
C ASP A 289 9.26 29.58 3.14
N THR A 290 7.96 29.57 2.92
CA THR A 290 7.02 30.36 3.74
C THR A 290 7.07 29.99 5.23
N LYS A 291 7.34 28.71 5.54
CA LYS A 291 7.41 28.23 6.93
C LYS A 291 8.69 28.71 7.60
N LYS A 292 9.83 28.62 6.92
CA LYS A 292 11.12 29.07 7.40
C LYS A 292 11.12 30.59 7.60
N ILE A 293 10.60 31.37 6.64
CA ILE A 293 10.45 32.83 6.81
C ILE A 293 9.57 33.18 8.01
N ALA A 294 8.47 32.44 8.23
CA ALA A 294 7.59 32.65 9.38
C ALA A 294 8.32 32.42 10.70
N GLN A 295 9.12 31.34 10.78
CA GLN A 295 9.95 31.04 11.94
C GLN A 295 11.03 32.11 12.17
N CYS A 296 11.81 32.47 11.15
CA CYS A 296 12.87 33.45 11.28
C CYS A 296 12.34 34.83 11.67
N THR A 297 11.22 35.27 11.07
CA THR A 297 10.70 36.63 11.31
C THR A 297 9.70 36.72 12.47
N ASN A 298 9.50 35.64 13.24
CA ASN A 298 8.48 35.53 14.29
C ASN A 298 7.07 35.95 13.83
N ASN A 299 6.71 35.63 12.59
CA ASN A 299 5.41 35.92 12.00
C ASN A 299 4.58 34.64 11.86
N SER A 300 3.25 34.76 11.79
CA SER A 300 2.43 33.63 11.40
C SER A 300 2.63 33.30 9.91
N ILE A 301 2.50 32.02 9.55
CA ILE A 301 2.57 31.55 8.15
C ILE A 301 1.63 32.39 7.26
N ARG A 302 0.40 32.66 7.72
CA ARG A 302 -0.61 33.47 6.99
C ARG A 302 -0.16 34.91 6.75
N ALA A 303 0.51 35.53 7.72
CA ALA A 303 1.04 36.88 7.57
C ALA A 303 2.14 36.93 6.50
N VAL A 304 3.04 35.93 6.48
CA VAL A 304 4.07 35.78 5.45
C VAL A 304 3.46 35.57 4.07
N GLU A 305 2.45 34.71 3.94
CA GLU A 305 1.75 34.48 2.66
C GLU A 305 1.13 35.77 2.11
N SER A 306 0.46 36.53 2.97
CA SER A 306 -0.14 37.82 2.61
C SER A 306 0.92 38.86 2.22
N LYS A 307 2.11 38.83 2.83
CA LYS A 307 3.22 39.71 2.44
C LYS A 307 3.83 39.28 1.10
N LYS A 308 4.07 37.98 0.89
CA LYS A 308 4.53 37.43 -0.40
C LYS A 308 3.55 37.76 -1.53
N TYR A 309 2.25 37.69 -1.28
CA TYR A 309 1.23 38.08 -2.27
C TYR A 309 1.31 39.57 -2.65
N ARG A 310 1.48 40.47 -1.67
CA ARG A 310 1.64 41.91 -1.92
C ARG A 310 2.90 42.19 -2.73
N ILE A 311 4.03 41.59 -2.35
CA ILE A 311 5.30 41.72 -3.08
C ILE A 311 5.14 41.19 -4.51
N ARG A 312 4.47 40.06 -4.69
CA ARG A 312 4.18 39.48 -6.01
C ARG A 312 3.43 40.43 -6.91
N LYS A 313 2.38 41.08 -6.40
CA LYS A 313 1.62 42.08 -7.14
C LYS A 313 2.46 43.31 -7.48
N LYS A 314 3.25 43.82 -6.52
CA LYS A 314 4.14 44.96 -6.76
C LYS A 314 5.21 44.66 -7.83
N LEU A 315 5.71 43.43 -7.88
CA LEU A 315 6.70 42.99 -8.87
C LEU A 315 6.09 42.46 -10.18
N ASN A 316 4.76 42.52 -10.35
CA ASN A 316 4.06 42.01 -11.53
C ASN A 316 4.37 40.55 -11.90
N ILE A 317 4.53 39.68 -10.90
CA ILE A 317 4.87 38.26 -11.11
C ILE A 317 3.59 37.44 -11.33
N SER A 318 3.49 36.78 -12.49
CA SER A 318 2.37 35.87 -12.83
C SER A 318 2.14 34.80 -11.76
N SER A 319 0.89 34.38 -11.54
CA SER A 319 0.50 33.33 -10.57
C SER A 319 1.16 31.98 -10.83
N GLU A 320 1.58 31.72 -12.07
CA GLU A 320 2.19 30.45 -12.48
C GLU A 320 3.65 30.31 -12.04
N ILE A 321 4.35 31.45 -11.87
CA ILE A 321 5.79 31.50 -11.61
C ILE A 321 6.07 31.45 -10.10
N ASN A 322 7.01 30.65 -9.62
CA ASN A 322 7.36 30.71 -8.19
C ASN A 322 8.13 32.03 -7.91
N ILE A 323 7.63 32.84 -6.95
CA ILE A 323 8.25 34.12 -6.57
C ILE A 323 9.69 33.95 -6.10
N ASN A 324 10.02 32.89 -5.35
CA ASN A 324 11.39 32.60 -4.94
C ASN A 324 12.27 32.37 -6.17
N SER A 325 11.83 31.52 -7.11
CA SER A 325 12.58 31.25 -8.35
C SER A 325 12.76 32.47 -9.25
N PHE A 326 11.82 33.42 -9.20
CA PHE A 326 11.94 34.69 -9.90
C PHE A 326 13.03 35.56 -9.26
N LEU A 327 12.99 35.73 -7.93
CA LEU A 327 13.97 36.53 -7.20
C LEU A 327 15.37 35.92 -7.27
N ILE A 328 15.50 34.60 -7.24
CA ILE A 328 16.80 33.90 -7.39
C ILE A 328 17.49 34.24 -8.73
N LYS A 329 16.72 34.57 -9.78
CA LYS A 329 17.23 34.93 -11.11
C LYS A 329 17.62 36.40 -11.28
N ILE A 330 17.16 37.29 -10.38
CA ILE A 330 17.59 38.71 -10.33
C ILE A 330 18.98 38.75 -9.72
#